data_AF-A0A3P7KAA4-F1
#
_entry.id   AF-A0A3P7KAA4-F1
#
_cell.length_a   1.000
_cell.length_b   1.000
_cell.length_c   1.000
_cell.angle_alpha   90.00
_cell.angle_beta   90.00
_cell.angle_gamma   90.00
#
_symmetry.space_group_name_H-M   'P 1'
#
loop_
_entity.id
_entity.type
_entity.pdbx_description
1 polymer ?
#
loop_
_entity_poly.entity_id
_entity_poly.type
_entity_poly.pdbx_seq_one_letter_code
_entity_poly.pdbx_strand_id
1 'polypeptide(L)'
;MKKIARKWYQYRESPKHRIVIKDGLEFVQSAADKGEKYDAVLVDLCVNKKRDLMCPTEHFVGDVAMSNLAAITANTGLPLYL
;
A
#
# COMPACT_ATOMS: atom_id res chain seq x y z
N MET A 1 0.08 9.60 -11.48
CA MET A 1 1.18 9.77 -10.50
C MET A 1 2.56 9.33 -11.01
N LYS A 2 2.79 8.07 -11.46
CA LYS A 2 4.14 7.60 -11.92
C LYS A 2 4.84 8.51 -12.94
N LYS A 3 4.12 8.99 -13.97
CA LYS A 3 4.69 9.93 -14.97
C LYS A 3 5.14 11.27 -14.35
N ILE A 4 4.37 11.80 -13.41
CA ILE A 4 4.69 13.05 -12.69
C ILE A 4 5.90 12.83 -11.80
N ALA A 5 5.94 11.72 -11.04
CA ALA A 5 7.07 11.37 -10.19
C ALA A 5 8.39 11.27 -10.96
N ARG A 6 8.37 10.64 -12.14
CA ARG A 6 9.54 10.56 -13.03
C ARG A 6 9.97 11.93 -13.55
N LYS A 7 9.01 12.75 -14.00
CA LYS A 7 9.31 14.03 -14.66
C LYS A 7 9.75 15.12 -13.68
N TRP A 8 9.17 15.16 -12.48
CA TRP A 8 9.27 16.31 -11.58
C TRP A 8 9.83 15.99 -10.19
N TYR A 9 9.76 14.73 -9.73
CA TYR A 9 10.20 14.33 -8.38
C TYR A 9 11.40 13.38 -8.41
N GLN A 10 12.14 13.36 -9.53
CA GLN A 10 13.40 12.61 -9.68
C GLN A 10 13.28 11.10 -9.39
N TYR A 11 12.06 10.53 -9.48
CA TYR A 11 11.88 9.11 -9.30
C TYR A 11 12.61 8.33 -10.41
N ARG A 12 13.52 7.45 -10.00
CA ARG A 12 14.24 6.50 -10.86
C ARG A 12 13.92 5.08 -10.40
N GLU A 13 13.51 4.26 -11.34
CA GLU A 13 13.19 2.85 -11.06
C GLU A 13 14.47 2.06 -10.85
N SER A 14 14.48 1.18 -9.85
CA SER A 14 15.58 0.27 -9.56
C SER A 14 15.04 -1.04 -8.99
N PRO A 15 15.87 -2.10 -8.86
CA PRO A 15 15.44 -3.33 -8.21
C PRO A 15 14.91 -3.14 -6.78
N LYS A 16 15.37 -2.09 -6.08
CA LYS A 16 14.96 -1.77 -4.70
C LYS A 16 13.86 -0.71 -4.61
N HIS A 17 13.50 -0.04 -5.71
CA HIS A 17 12.50 1.02 -5.71
C HIS A 17 11.69 1.00 -7.01
N ARG A 18 10.49 0.42 -6.93
CA ARG A 18 9.59 0.19 -8.07
C ARG A 18 8.20 0.77 -7.80
N ILE A 19 7.58 1.34 -8.83
CA ILE A 19 6.17 1.73 -8.79
C ILE A 19 5.38 0.70 -9.58
N VAL A 20 4.53 -0.05 -8.87
CA VAL A 20 3.54 -0.96 -9.42
C VAL A 20 2.24 -0.19 -9.66
N ILE A 21 1.67 -0.29 -10.87
CA ILE A 21 0.36 0.31 -11.18
C ILE A 21 -0.68 -0.81 -11.10
N LYS A 22 -1.41 -0.85 -9.98
CA LYS A 22 -2.49 -1.80 -9.72
C LYS A 22 -3.45 -1.18 -8.70
N ASP A 23 -4.66 -1.71 -8.60
CA ASP A 23 -5.48 -1.52 -7.41
C ASP A 23 -4.72 -2.06 -6.17
N GLY A 24 -4.66 -1.26 -5.11
CA GLY A 24 -3.88 -1.61 -3.92
C GLY A 24 -4.49 -2.77 -3.12
N LEU A 25 -5.81 -2.91 -3.07
CA LEU A 25 -6.48 -4.02 -2.39
C LEU A 25 -6.21 -5.33 -3.14
N GLU A 26 -6.32 -5.31 -4.47
CA GLU A 26 -5.97 -6.47 -5.29
C GLU A 26 -4.47 -6.81 -5.20
N PHE A 27 -3.59 -5.82 -5.04
CA PHE A 27 -2.17 -6.05 -4.84
C PHE A 27 -1.93 -6.81 -3.53
N VAL A 28 -2.47 -6.30 -2.42
CA VAL A 28 -2.28 -6.90 -1.09
C VAL A 28 -2.89 -8.30 -1.04
N GLN A 29 -4.08 -8.54 -1.61
CA GLN A 29 -4.65 -9.88 -1.71
C GLN A 29 -3.72 -10.83 -2.49
N SER A 30 -3.27 -10.43 -3.69
CA SER A 30 -2.38 -11.27 -4.49
C SER A 30 -1.03 -11.55 -3.81
N ALA A 31 -0.52 -10.60 -3.02
CA ALA A 31 0.70 -10.79 -2.25
C ALA A 31 0.47 -11.76 -1.08
N ALA A 32 -0.68 -11.68 -0.41
CA ALA A 32 -1.09 -12.61 0.64
C ALA A 32 -1.22 -14.04 0.08
N ASP A 33 -1.89 -14.22 -1.06
CA ASP A 33 -2.07 -15.52 -1.72
C ASP A 33 -0.74 -16.18 -2.11
N LYS A 34 0.27 -15.36 -2.42
CA LYS A 34 1.63 -15.82 -2.76
C LYS A 34 2.53 -16.04 -1.54
N GLY A 35 2.07 -15.69 -0.34
CA GLY A 35 2.88 -15.72 0.88
C GLY A 35 4.03 -14.72 0.88
N GLU A 36 3.93 -13.62 0.12
CA GLU A 36 4.95 -12.57 0.14
C GLU A 36 4.98 -11.89 1.51
N LYS A 37 6.18 -11.54 1.98
CA LYS A 37 6.40 -10.90 3.28
C LYS A 37 7.21 -9.61 3.15
N TYR A 38 6.79 -8.61 3.91
CA TYR A 38 7.39 -7.28 3.97
C TYR A 38 7.69 -6.92 5.43
N ASP A 39 8.90 -6.40 5.69
CA ASP A 39 9.30 -5.95 7.03
C ASP A 39 8.54 -4.69 7.47
N ALA A 40 8.12 -3.87 6.51
CA ALA A 40 7.28 -2.71 6.75
C ALA A 40 6.26 -2.56 5.62
N VAL A 41 5.03 -2.23 5.99
CA VAL A 41 3.95 -1.90 5.06
C VAL A 41 3.43 -0.53 5.42
N LEU A 42 3.48 0.42 4.49
CA LEU A 42 2.98 1.77 4.68
C LEU A 42 1.74 2.00 3.83
N VAL A 43 0.64 2.38 4.48
CA VAL A 43 -0.62 2.77 3.83
C VAL A 43 -0.77 4.29 3.97
N ASP A 44 -0.40 5.00 2.90
CA ASP A 44 -0.53 6.46 2.76
C ASP A 44 -1.48 6.75 1.58
N LEU A 45 -2.78 6.78 1.88
CA LEU A 45 -3.85 6.86 0.89
C LEU A 45 -5.04 7.64 1.44
N CYS A 46 -5.35 8.75 0.78
CA CYS A 46 -6.44 9.63 1.15
C CYS A 46 -7.48 9.79 0.03
N VAL A 47 -8.71 10.16 0.41
CA VAL A 47 -9.69 10.73 -0.53
C VAL A 47 -9.64 12.26 -0.52
N ASN A 48 -9.72 12.88 -1.69
CA ASN A 48 -9.81 14.33 -1.84
C ASN A 48 -11.26 14.85 -1.68
N LYS A 49 -12.05 14.20 -0.83
CA LYS A 49 -13.44 14.55 -0.52
C LYS A 49 -13.64 14.48 0.97
N LYS A 50 -14.33 15.46 1.54
CA LYS A 50 -14.65 15.46 2.98
C LYS A 50 -15.53 14.27 3.32
N ARG A 51 -15.06 13.44 4.26
CA ARG A 51 -15.71 12.25 4.81
C ARG A 51 -15.32 12.10 6.28
N ASP A 52 -16.02 11.24 7.01
CA ASP A 52 -15.72 10.95 8.42
C ASP A 52 -14.33 10.32 8.57
N LEU A 53 -13.97 9.41 7.65
CA LEU A 53 -12.62 8.86 7.51
C LEU A 53 -12.06 9.20 6.13
N MET A 54 -11.10 10.13 6.08
CA MET A 54 -10.44 10.55 4.84
C MET A 54 -9.15 9.77 4.54
N CYS A 55 -8.38 9.44 5.57
CA CYS A 55 -7.07 8.79 5.49
C CYS A 55 -6.86 7.85 6.69
N PRO A 56 -6.49 6.57 6.48
CA PRO A 56 -6.54 5.87 5.20
C PRO A 56 -7.99 5.79 4.66
N THR A 57 -8.19 5.50 3.37
CA THR A 57 -9.56 5.24 2.87
C THR A 57 -10.20 4.06 3.62
N GLU A 58 -11.50 4.14 3.90
CA GLU A 58 -12.29 3.10 4.61
C GLU A 58 -12.06 1.67 4.12
N HIS A 59 -11.81 1.47 2.82
CA HIS A 59 -11.59 0.16 2.22
C HIS A 59 -10.30 -0.52 2.72
N PHE A 60 -9.31 0.25 3.20
CA PHE A 60 -8.05 -0.28 3.72
C PHE A 60 -8.09 -0.59 5.22
N VAL A 61 -9.17 -0.23 5.92
CA VAL A 61 -9.39 -0.55 7.34
C VAL A 61 -10.51 -1.58 7.56
N GLY A 62 -11.08 -2.12 6.47
CA GLY A 62 -12.02 -3.23 6.54
C GLY A 62 -11.32 -4.56 6.83
N ASP A 63 -12.04 -5.50 7.43
CA ASP A 63 -11.49 -6.77 7.94
C ASP A 63 -10.66 -7.56 6.91
N VAL A 64 -11.14 -7.62 5.66
CA VAL A 64 -10.44 -8.33 4.58
C VAL A 64 -9.12 -7.66 4.25
N ALA A 65 -9.10 -6.33 4.11
CA ALA A 65 -7.89 -5.59 3.81
C ALA A 65 -6.88 -5.68 4.97
N MET A 66 -7.34 -5.49 6.21
CA MET A 66 -6.52 -5.61 7.41
C MET A 66 -5.92 -7.01 7.57
N SER A 67 -6.71 -8.06 7.30
CA SER A 67 -6.25 -9.45 7.36
C SER A 67 -5.18 -9.72 6.30
N ASN A 68 -5.35 -9.23 5.07
CA ASN A 68 -4.35 -9.38 4.02
C ASN A 68 -3.08 -8.55 4.32
N LEU A 69 -3.22 -7.32 4.83
CA LEU A 69 -2.08 -6.48 5.25
C LEU A 69 -1.26 -7.15 6.36
N ALA A 70 -1.94 -7.74 7.36
CA ALA A 70 -1.29 -8.54 8.38
C ALA A 70 -0.64 -9.81 7.79
N ALA A 71 -1.32 -10.48 6.86
CA ALA A 71 -0.80 -11.67 6.19
C ALA A 71 0.46 -11.39 5.35
N ILE A 72 0.64 -10.19 4.80
CA ILE A 72 1.86 -9.82 4.07
C ILE A 72 2.92 -9.16 4.94
N THR A 73 2.61 -8.82 6.19
CA THR A 73 3.61 -8.27 7.12
C THR A 73 4.40 -9.41 7.74
N ALA A 74 5.72 -9.25 7.85
CA ALA A 74 6.58 -10.20 8.56
C ALA A 74 6.19 -10.27 10.04
N ASN A 75 6.46 -11.39 10.73
CA ASN A 75 6.09 -11.56 12.14
C ASN A 75 6.73 -10.50 13.08
N THR A 76 7.87 -9.95 12.69
CA THR A 76 8.57 -8.85 13.37
C THR A 76 8.40 -7.52 12.66
N GLY A 77 7.57 -7.47 11.62
CA GLY A 77 7.36 -6.29 10.79
C GLY A 77 6.30 -5.35 11.37
N LEU A 78 6.15 -4.19 10.72
CA LEU A 78 5.26 -3.13 11.17
C LEU A 78 4.33 -2.65 10.04
N PRO A 79 3.00 -2.76 10.20
CA PRO A 79 2.06 -2.01 9.39
C PRO A 79 1.87 -0.59 9.94
N LEU A 80 2.01 0.41 9.09
CA LEU A 80 1.85 1.83 9.40
C LEU A 80 0.72 2.42 8.55
N TYR A 81 -0.15 3.20 9.19
CA TYR A 81 -1.21 3.98 8.55
C TYR A 81 -0.91 5.46 8.82
N LEU A 82 -0.71 6.25 7.76
CA LEU A 82 -0.34 7.67 7.84
C LEU A 82 -1.47 8.58 7.32
#